data_AF-A0A3D4JHT3-F1
#
_entry.id   AF-A0A3D4JHT3-F1
#
_cell.length_a   1.000
_cell.length_b   1.000
_cell.length_c   1.000
_cell.angle_alpha   90.00
_cell.angle_beta   90.00
_cell.angle_gamma   90.00
#
_symmetry.space_group_name_H-M   'P 1'
#
loop_
_entity.id
_entity.type
_entity.pdbx_description
1 polymer ?
#
loop_
_entity_poly.entity_id
_entity_poly.type
_entity_poly.pdbx_seq_one_letter_code
_entity_poly.pdbx_strand_id
1 'polypeptide(L)'
;MMKNKSIFIGIVLVCLSIVIASGVIATKIINERKIASQPTIDTTQVAEFFFSEDNPAFLTAIASFPTATPASELVEKVHARYILTSDETTANDVLVKLKSGANWDEMCRQYSLDERTVQTDCDLGWFPRDVMVKELEILAFNTPVGEFGGPEQTIYGWVIIQVLGREIRPYTESSN
;
A
#
# COMPACT_ATOMS: atom_id res chain seq x y z
N MET A 1 -5.83 3.61 -8.59
CA MET A 1 -5.74 4.76 -7.67
C MET A 1 -7.00 5.64 -7.74
N MET A 2 -8.20 5.09 -7.47
CA MET A 2 -9.48 5.82 -7.69
C MET A 2 -10.61 5.50 -6.69
N LYS A 3 -10.40 4.62 -5.69
CA LYS A 3 -11.48 4.21 -4.77
C LYS A 3 -11.69 5.15 -3.56
N ASN A 4 -10.73 6.02 -3.23
CA ASN A 4 -10.79 6.84 -2.00
C ASN A 4 -11.45 8.22 -2.17
N LYS A 5 -11.65 8.71 -3.41
CA LYS A 5 -12.31 10.01 -3.64
C LYS A 5 -13.81 9.95 -3.30
N SER A 6 -14.46 8.82 -3.51
CA SER A 6 -15.90 8.64 -3.24
C SER A 6 -16.24 8.64 -1.75
N ILE A 7 -15.32 8.19 -0.89
CA ILE A 7 -15.51 8.13 0.57
C ILE A 7 -15.38 9.53 1.19
N PHE A 8 -14.45 10.34 0.69
CA PHE A 8 -14.26 11.73 1.13
C PHE A 8 -15.45 12.63 0.78
N ILE A 9 -16.05 12.44 -0.40
CA ILE A 9 -17.25 13.19 -0.83
C ILE A 9 -18.45 12.87 0.08
N GLY A 10 -18.59 11.62 0.52
CA GLY A 10 -19.67 11.20 1.42
C GLY A 10 -19.62 11.84 2.81
N ILE A 11 -18.44 11.93 3.42
CA ILE A 11 -18.26 12.50 4.76
C ILE A 11 -18.46 14.03 4.75
N VAL A 12 -18.06 14.70 3.67
CA VAL A 12 -18.22 16.14 3.49
C VAL A 12 -19.69 16.55 3.29
N LEU A 13 -20.47 15.74 2.57
CA LEU A 13 -21.92 15.95 2.40
C LEU A 13 -22.71 15.78 3.72
N VAL A 14 -22.27 14.88 4.60
CA VAL A 14 -22.85 14.70 5.94
C VAL A 14 -22.53 15.90 6.85
N CYS A 15 -21.32 16.47 6.77
CA CYS A 15 -20.97 17.66 7.55
C CYS A 15 -21.72 18.92 7.06
N LEU A 16 -21.90 19.08 5.74
CA LEU A 16 -22.59 20.23 5.16
C LEU A 16 -24.09 20.24 5.52
N SER A 17 -24.71 19.07 5.63
CA SER A 17 -26.11 18.94 6.06
C SER A 17 -26.30 19.24 7.57
N ILE A 18 -25.31 18.94 8.42
CA ILE A 18 -25.33 19.29 9.85
C ILE A 18 -25.18 20.80 10.08
N VAL A 19 -24.37 21.49 9.25
CA VAL A 19 -24.17 22.94 9.33
C VAL A 19 -25.38 23.73 8.80
N ILE A 20 -26.08 23.22 7.79
CA ILE A 20 -27.34 23.83 7.30
C ILE A 20 -28.50 23.59 8.29
N ALA A 21 -28.56 22.42 8.93
CA ALA A 21 -29.62 22.07 9.88
C ALA A 21 -29.59 22.88 11.18
N SER A 22 -28.46 23.50 11.53
CA SER A 22 -28.31 24.21 12.80
C SER A 22 -28.81 25.66 12.78
N GLY A 23 -29.17 26.23 11.61
CA GLY A 23 -29.91 27.50 11.51
C GLY A 23 -29.25 28.77 12.09
N VAL A 24 -28.13 28.64 12.82
CA VAL A 24 -27.51 29.73 13.60
C VAL A 24 -26.95 30.84 12.71
N ILE A 25 -26.44 30.50 11.52
CA ILE A 25 -25.83 31.46 10.59
C ILE A 25 -26.90 32.23 9.80
N ALA A 26 -27.99 31.56 9.41
CA ALA A 26 -29.05 32.16 8.62
C ALA A 26 -29.81 33.26 9.39
N THR A 27 -30.10 33.03 10.68
CA THR A 27 -30.91 33.97 11.47
C THR A 27 -30.17 35.28 11.81
N LYS A 28 -28.85 35.23 12.04
CA LYS A 28 -28.06 36.42 12.40
C LYS A 28 -27.85 37.38 11.21
N ILE A 29 -27.71 36.84 9.99
CA ILE A 29 -27.49 37.64 8.77
C ILE A 29 -28.79 38.33 8.29
N ILE A 30 -29.95 37.68 8.47
CA ILE A 30 -31.25 38.20 8.03
C ILE A 30 -31.71 39.41 8.87
N ASN A 31 -31.44 39.39 10.18
CA ASN A 31 -32.02 40.38 11.10
C ASN A 31 -31.29 41.74 11.10
N GLU A 32 -30.01 41.79 10.74
CA GLU A 32 -29.19 43.02 10.82
C GLU A 32 -29.17 43.86 9.54
N ARG A 33 -29.52 43.31 8.36
CA ARG A 33 -29.33 44.05 7.08
C ARG A 33 -30.59 44.56 6.37
N LYS A 34 -31.82 44.28 6.84
CA LYS A 34 -33.08 44.70 6.16
C LYS A 34 -33.03 44.52 4.62
N ILE A 35 -32.49 43.40 4.12
CA ILE A 35 -32.38 43.16 2.68
C ILE A 35 -33.67 42.51 2.20
N ALA A 36 -34.51 43.29 1.54
CA ALA A 36 -35.64 42.82 0.75
C ALA A 36 -35.12 42.23 -0.57
N SER A 37 -34.78 40.94 -0.53
CA SER A 37 -34.64 39.96 -1.63
C SER A 37 -33.62 38.93 -1.17
N GLN A 38 -34.01 37.66 -1.10
CA GLN A 38 -33.09 36.58 -0.76
C GLN A 38 -32.01 36.53 -1.86
N PRO A 39 -30.72 36.77 -1.55
CA PRO A 39 -29.69 36.34 -2.47
C PRO A 39 -29.77 34.81 -2.49
N THR A 40 -30.01 34.23 -3.66
CA THR A 40 -29.81 32.81 -3.89
C THR A 40 -28.34 32.53 -3.62
N ILE A 41 -28.02 32.14 -2.39
CA ILE A 41 -26.66 31.75 -2.02
C ILE A 41 -26.38 30.45 -2.77
N ASP A 42 -25.64 30.56 -3.87
CA ASP A 42 -25.16 29.41 -4.62
C ASP A 42 -24.26 28.59 -3.69
N THR A 43 -24.70 27.37 -3.39
CA THR A 43 -24.02 26.45 -2.47
C THR A 43 -22.61 26.12 -2.96
N THR A 44 -22.35 26.28 -4.26
CA THR A 44 -21.03 26.09 -4.89
C THR A 44 -20.03 27.12 -4.40
N GLN A 45 -20.42 28.40 -4.29
CA GLN A 45 -19.52 29.48 -3.86
C GLN A 45 -19.21 29.41 -2.37
N VAL A 46 -20.17 28.95 -1.56
CA VAL A 46 -19.94 28.74 -0.11
C VAL A 46 -19.00 27.56 0.11
N ALA A 47 -19.14 26.49 -0.69
CA ALA A 47 -18.23 25.37 -0.67
C ALA A 47 -16.81 25.79 -1.08
N GLU A 48 -16.63 26.49 -2.19
CA GLU A 48 -15.32 26.99 -2.64
C GLU A 48 -14.64 27.88 -1.60
N PHE A 49 -15.40 28.74 -0.91
CA PHE A 49 -14.87 29.58 0.16
C PHE A 49 -14.46 28.79 1.41
N PHE A 50 -15.26 27.78 1.81
CA PHE A 50 -14.94 26.94 2.97
C PHE A 50 -13.81 25.94 2.72
N PHE A 51 -13.63 25.47 1.47
CA PHE A 51 -12.56 24.56 1.07
C PHE A 51 -11.30 25.27 0.55
N SER A 52 -11.26 26.60 0.58
CA SER A 52 -10.01 27.31 0.35
C SER A 52 -9.01 26.94 1.46
N GLU A 53 -7.87 26.37 1.08
CA GLU A 53 -6.86 25.82 1.99
C GLU A 53 -6.31 26.88 2.98
N ASP A 54 -6.48 28.16 2.65
CA ASP A 54 -6.07 29.31 3.46
C ASP A 54 -7.10 29.75 4.52
N ASN A 55 -8.25 29.08 4.64
CA ASN A 55 -9.26 29.46 5.62
C ASN A 55 -8.91 28.97 7.04
N PRO A 56 -8.67 29.87 8.01
CA PRO A 56 -8.26 29.47 9.37
C PRO A 56 -9.33 28.64 10.11
N ALA A 57 -10.62 28.78 9.74
CA ALA A 57 -11.68 27.93 10.28
C ALA A 57 -11.61 26.50 9.73
N PHE A 58 -11.22 26.32 8.47
CA PHE A 58 -10.96 25.01 7.88
C PHE A 58 -9.73 24.38 8.53
N LEU A 59 -8.62 25.12 8.67
CA LEU A 59 -7.39 24.65 9.31
C LEU A 59 -7.61 24.22 10.78
N THR A 60 -8.42 24.97 11.53
CA THR A 60 -8.77 24.62 12.92
C THR A 60 -9.68 23.38 12.98
N ALA A 61 -10.63 23.26 12.05
CA ALA A 61 -11.52 22.10 11.98
C ALA A 61 -10.74 20.83 11.60
N ILE A 62 -9.85 20.88 10.61
CA ILE A 62 -9.00 19.73 10.23
C ILE A 62 -8.05 19.32 11.35
N ALA A 63 -7.50 20.27 12.12
CA ALA A 63 -6.65 20.00 13.26
C ALA A 63 -7.39 19.36 14.45
N SER A 64 -8.72 19.56 14.53
CA SER A 64 -9.57 18.99 15.57
C SER A 64 -10.09 17.58 15.23
N PHE A 65 -9.99 17.14 13.98
CA PHE A 65 -10.25 15.75 13.65
C PHE A 65 -9.07 14.90 14.13
N PRO A 66 -9.30 13.86 14.94
CA PRO A 66 -8.24 12.90 15.21
C PRO A 66 -7.79 12.36 13.85
N THR A 67 -6.53 12.54 13.49
CA THR A 67 -5.93 11.87 12.33
C THR A 67 -6.32 10.41 12.45
N ALA A 68 -7.17 9.96 11.52
CA ALA A 68 -7.56 8.57 11.48
C ALA A 68 -6.28 7.78 11.26
N THR A 69 -5.76 7.17 12.32
CA THR A 69 -4.76 6.11 12.20
C THR A 69 -5.36 5.14 11.20
N PRO A 70 -4.77 4.95 10.00
CA PRO A 70 -5.33 4.00 9.07
C PRO A 70 -5.40 2.68 9.82
N ALA A 71 -6.61 2.15 10.00
CA ALA A 71 -6.80 0.84 10.59
C ALA A 71 -5.92 -0.10 9.77
N SER A 72 -4.87 -0.64 10.39
CA SER A 72 -3.86 -1.40 9.66
C SER A 72 -4.56 -2.58 9.00
N GLU A 73 -4.71 -2.54 7.69
CA GLU A 73 -5.34 -3.62 6.95
C GLU A 73 -4.43 -4.84 7.10
N LEU A 74 -4.96 -5.94 7.65
CA LEU A 74 -4.19 -7.16 7.82
C LEU A 74 -4.05 -7.85 6.46
N VAL A 75 -2.81 -8.01 6.01
CA VAL A 75 -2.49 -8.65 4.73
C VAL A 75 -1.62 -9.88 4.95
N GLU A 76 -1.79 -10.89 4.10
CA GLU A 76 -0.88 -12.02 4.03
C GLU A 76 0.47 -11.55 3.49
N LYS A 77 1.55 -11.78 4.24
CA LYS A 77 2.93 -11.53 3.83
C LYS A 77 3.71 -12.85 3.82
N VAL A 78 4.62 -12.97 2.87
CA VAL A 78 5.56 -14.09 2.76
C VAL A 78 6.97 -13.56 2.96
N HIS A 79 7.78 -14.31 3.71
CA HIS A 79 9.23 -14.12 3.78
C HIS A 79 9.88 -15.17 2.90
N ALA A 80 10.61 -14.71 1.88
CA ALA A 80 11.30 -15.60 0.98
C ALA A 80 12.66 -15.05 0.56
N ARG A 81 13.53 -15.95 0.13
CA ARG A 81 14.82 -15.66 -0.48
C ARG A 81 14.88 -16.33 -1.84
N TYR A 82 15.61 -15.76 -2.79
CA TYR A 82 15.64 -16.27 -4.17
C TYR A 82 17.04 -16.30 -4.78
N ILE A 83 17.29 -17.16 -5.76
CA ILE A 83 18.53 -17.15 -6.55
C ILE A 83 18.14 -16.94 -8.00
N LEU A 84 18.72 -15.93 -8.65
CA LEU A 84 18.51 -15.63 -10.06
C LEU A 84 19.67 -16.18 -10.90
N THR A 85 19.39 -17.04 -11.88
CA THR A 85 20.41 -17.58 -12.80
C THR A 85 20.12 -17.20 -14.24
N SER A 86 21.14 -17.27 -15.10
CA SER A 86 21.02 -16.96 -16.53
C SER A 86 20.21 -18.01 -17.30
N ASP A 87 20.30 -19.27 -16.89
CA ASP A 87 19.79 -20.42 -17.63
C ASP A 87 19.14 -21.46 -16.70
N GLU A 88 18.26 -22.24 -17.31
CA GLU A 88 17.46 -23.29 -16.66
C GLU A 88 18.34 -24.42 -16.12
N THR A 89 19.40 -24.77 -16.84
CA THR A 89 20.30 -25.87 -16.47
C THR A 89 21.02 -25.54 -15.16
N THR A 90 21.59 -24.34 -15.06
CA THR A 90 22.23 -23.85 -13.84
C THR A 90 21.22 -23.76 -12.70
N ALA A 91 19.99 -23.32 -12.97
CA ALA A 91 18.95 -23.27 -11.95
C ALA A 91 18.61 -24.67 -11.40
N ASN A 92 18.45 -25.65 -12.29
CA ASN A 92 18.20 -27.03 -11.89
C ASN A 92 19.37 -27.62 -11.09
N ASP A 93 20.60 -27.39 -11.52
CA ASP A 93 21.80 -27.84 -10.80
C ASP A 93 21.88 -27.25 -9.39
N VAL A 94 21.59 -25.96 -9.24
CA VAL A 94 21.54 -25.29 -7.93
C VAL A 94 20.43 -25.89 -7.07
N LEU A 95 19.24 -26.12 -7.63
CA LEU A 95 18.13 -26.73 -6.88
C LEU A 95 18.47 -28.14 -6.39
N VAL A 96 19.12 -28.95 -7.23
CA VAL A 96 19.58 -30.30 -6.85
C VAL A 96 20.59 -30.22 -5.69
N LYS A 97 21.55 -29.29 -5.75
CA LYS A 97 22.52 -29.07 -4.67
C LYS A 97 21.85 -28.62 -3.37
N LEU A 98 20.91 -27.67 -3.45
CA LEU A 98 20.14 -27.19 -2.29
C LEU A 98 19.33 -28.31 -1.64
N LYS A 99 18.65 -29.14 -2.44
CA LYS A 99 17.94 -30.34 -1.95
C LYS A 99 18.87 -31.40 -1.36
N SER A 100 20.14 -31.40 -1.75
CA SER A 100 21.19 -32.28 -1.20
C SER A 100 21.84 -31.71 0.06
N GLY A 101 21.40 -30.55 0.55
CA GLY A 101 21.90 -29.93 1.77
C GLY A 101 23.03 -28.92 1.58
N ALA A 102 23.26 -28.44 0.35
CA ALA A 102 24.19 -27.33 0.11
C ALA A 102 23.76 -26.07 0.87
N ASN A 103 24.74 -25.26 1.32
CA ASN A 103 24.46 -24.01 1.99
C ASN A 103 23.86 -22.99 1.00
N TRP A 104 22.71 -22.40 1.37
CA TRP A 104 22.01 -21.43 0.52
C TRP A 104 22.87 -20.22 0.20
N ASP A 105 23.53 -19.65 1.21
CA ASP A 105 24.25 -18.39 1.11
C ASP A 105 25.46 -18.53 0.17
N GLU A 106 26.10 -19.70 0.18
CA GLU A 106 27.13 -20.06 -0.80
C GLU A 106 26.58 -20.16 -2.22
N MET A 107 25.45 -20.84 -2.42
CA MET A 107 24.80 -20.93 -3.73
C MET A 107 24.34 -19.55 -4.24
N CYS A 108 23.79 -18.71 -3.36
CA CYS A 108 23.41 -17.34 -3.65
C CYS A 108 24.62 -16.52 -4.13
N ARG A 109 25.73 -16.52 -3.37
CA ARG A 109 26.95 -15.79 -3.76
C ARG A 109 27.59 -16.30 -5.04
N GLN A 110 27.49 -17.59 -5.31
CA GLN A 110 28.14 -18.22 -6.47
C GLN A 110 27.33 -18.07 -7.76
N TYR A 111 25.99 -18.16 -7.67
CA TYR A 111 25.13 -18.31 -8.85
C TYR A 111 24.14 -17.16 -9.07
N SER A 112 23.83 -16.36 -8.04
CA SER A 112 22.85 -15.29 -8.19
C SER A 112 23.39 -14.13 -9.02
N LEU A 113 22.63 -13.75 -10.04
CA LEU A 113 22.89 -12.57 -10.88
C LEU A 113 22.37 -11.27 -10.25
N ASP A 114 21.63 -11.34 -9.14
CA ASP A 114 21.11 -10.15 -8.46
C ASP A 114 22.08 -9.62 -7.41
N GLU A 115 23.03 -8.80 -7.84
CA GLU A 115 24.06 -8.19 -6.98
C GLU A 115 23.50 -7.39 -5.79
N ARG A 116 22.25 -6.90 -5.90
CA ARG A 116 21.60 -6.11 -4.84
C ARG A 116 21.27 -6.95 -3.61
N THR A 117 20.91 -8.21 -3.81
CA THR A 117 20.45 -9.10 -2.73
C THR A 117 21.51 -10.11 -2.33
N VAL A 118 22.54 -10.35 -3.15
CA VAL A 118 23.68 -11.22 -2.80
C VAL A 118 24.37 -10.79 -1.49
N GLN A 119 24.40 -9.48 -1.20
CA GLN A 119 24.96 -8.96 0.06
C GLN A 119 24.12 -9.30 1.29
N THR A 120 22.85 -9.64 1.10
CA THR A 120 21.87 -10.02 2.13
C THR A 120 21.42 -11.46 1.93
N ASP A 121 22.32 -12.34 1.49
CA ASP A 121 22.09 -13.78 1.29
C ASP A 121 20.87 -14.10 0.38
N CYS A 122 20.65 -13.20 -0.58
CA CYS A 122 19.54 -13.18 -1.50
C CYS A 122 18.14 -13.17 -0.84
N ASP A 123 18.05 -12.61 0.36
CA ASP A 123 16.80 -12.42 1.10
C ASP A 123 15.98 -11.24 0.55
N LEU A 124 14.69 -11.45 0.32
CA LEU A 124 13.73 -10.41 -0.07
C LEU A 124 13.00 -9.80 1.13
N GLY A 125 13.13 -10.41 2.32
CA GLY A 125 12.36 -10.03 3.49
C GLY A 125 10.88 -10.35 3.35
N TRP A 126 10.06 -9.67 4.15
CA TRP A 126 8.60 -9.86 4.18
C TRP A 126 7.90 -8.98 3.17
N PHE A 127 7.20 -9.58 2.21
CA PHE A 127 6.44 -8.87 1.19
C PHE A 127 4.98 -9.35 1.09
N PRO A 128 4.01 -8.45 0.88
CA PRO A 128 2.63 -8.81 0.58
C PRO A 128 2.46 -9.25 -0.89
N ARG A 129 1.23 -9.56 -1.31
CA ARG A 129 0.90 -9.68 -2.73
C ARG A 129 0.94 -8.31 -3.43
N ASP A 130 1.01 -8.35 -4.75
CA ASP A 130 1.01 -7.23 -5.69
C ASP A 130 2.22 -6.27 -5.60
N VAL A 131 3.32 -6.68 -4.95
CA VAL A 131 4.57 -5.89 -4.88
C VAL A 131 5.75 -6.50 -5.62
N MET A 132 5.67 -7.78 -5.98
CA MET A 132 6.71 -8.49 -6.74
C MET A 132 6.26 -8.76 -8.17
N VAL A 133 7.19 -9.14 -9.04
CA VAL A 133 6.83 -9.65 -10.38
C VAL A 133 5.93 -10.87 -10.24
N LYS A 134 4.93 -10.96 -11.11
CA LYS A 134 3.81 -11.90 -10.97
C LYS A 134 4.27 -13.36 -10.90
N GLU A 135 5.28 -13.70 -11.69
CA GLU A 135 5.87 -15.04 -11.76
C GLU A 135 6.52 -15.41 -10.41
N LEU A 136 7.32 -14.51 -9.84
CA LEU A 136 7.98 -14.70 -8.55
C LEU A 136 6.97 -14.75 -7.39
N GLU A 137 5.96 -13.89 -7.43
CA GLU A 137 4.91 -13.88 -6.43
C GLU A 137 4.14 -15.21 -6.41
N ILE A 138 3.67 -15.66 -7.57
CA ILE A 138 2.93 -16.92 -7.69
C ILE A 138 3.79 -18.06 -7.15
N LEU A 139 5.08 -18.09 -7.50
CA LEU A 139 6.00 -19.10 -7.00
C LEU A 139 6.17 -19.04 -5.47
N ALA A 140 6.37 -17.85 -4.90
CA ALA A 140 6.54 -17.65 -3.47
C ALA A 140 5.29 -18.04 -2.66
N PHE A 141 4.10 -17.66 -3.12
CA PHE A 141 2.85 -17.94 -2.41
C PHE A 141 2.33 -19.36 -2.63
N ASN A 142 2.78 -20.07 -3.68
CA ASN A 142 2.46 -21.48 -3.88
C ASN A 142 3.43 -22.44 -3.18
N THR A 143 4.66 -22.00 -2.92
CA THR A 143 5.66 -22.84 -2.25
C THR A 143 5.36 -22.95 -0.75
N PRO A 144 5.38 -24.17 -0.17
CA PRO A 144 5.25 -24.37 1.27
C PRO A 144 6.40 -23.73 2.06
N VAL A 145 6.11 -23.33 3.31
CA VAL A 145 7.14 -22.79 4.21
C VAL A 145 8.18 -23.87 4.51
N GLY A 146 9.46 -23.52 4.36
CA GLY A 146 10.60 -24.40 4.52
C GLY A 146 11.03 -25.12 3.23
N GLU A 147 10.22 -25.07 2.18
CA GLU A 147 10.50 -25.75 0.90
C GLU A 147 11.12 -24.83 -0.14
N PHE A 148 11.68 -25.46 -1.17
CA PHE A 148 12.23 -24.82 -2.35
C PHE A 148 11.22 -24.85 -3.50
N GLY A 149 10.99 -23.71 -4.13
CA GLY A 149 10.17 -23.56 -5.33
C GLY A 149 11.03 -23.27 -6.57
N GLY A 150 10.57 -23.71 -7.73
CA GLY A 150 11.19 -23.49 -9.03
C GLY A 150 11.96 -24.72 -9.56
N PRO A 151 12.79 -24.54 -10.61
CA PRO A 151 13.09 -23.26 -11.28
C PRO A 151 11.91 -22.70 -12.07
N GLU A 152 11.69 -21.39 -12.03
CA GLU A 152 10.64 -20.70 -12.80
C GLU A 152 11.25 -19.64 -13.72
N GLN A 153 10.71 -19.49 -14.93
CA GLN A 153 11.18 -18.49 -15.89
C GLN A 153 10.57 -17.11 -15.56
N THR A 154 11.43 -16.09 -15.50
CA THR A 154 11.05 -14.69 -15.31
C THR A 154 11.62 -13.82 -16.43
N ILE A 155 11.22 -12.56 -16.48
CA ILE A 155 11.79 -11.58 -17.42
C ILE A 155 13.28 -11.32 -17.21
N TYR A 156 13.85 -11.68 -16.05
CA TYR A 156 15.25 -11.47 -15.70
C TYR A 156 16.12 -12.72 -15.87
N GLY A 157 15.52 -13.88 -16.11
CA GLY A 157 16.21 -15.17 -16.10
C GLY A 157 15.42 -16.22 -15.33
N TRP A 158 16.11 -17.21 -14.78
CA TRP A 158 15.51 -18.32 -14.05
C TRP A 158 15.64 -18.11 -12.55
N VAL A 159 14.55 -18.31 -11.81
CA VAL A 159 14.53 -18.09 -10.36
C VAL A 159 14.27 -19.38 -9.60
N ILE A 160 14.99 -19.56 -8.51
CA ILE A 160 14.74 -20.57 -7.47
C ILE A 160 14.39 -19.80 -6.21
N ILE A 161 13.36 -20.23 -5.48
CA ILE A 161 12.95 -19.56 -4.25
C ILE A 161 12.99 -20.52 -3.07
N GLN A 162 13.21 -20.00 -1.87
CA GLN A 162 12.92 -20.68 -0.62
C GLN A 162 12.01 -19.80 0.23
N VAL A 163 10.90 -20.39 0.70
CA VAL A 163 9.98 -19.69 1.61
C VAL A 163 10.41 -19.95 3.05
N LEU A 164 10.69 -18.88 3.78
CA LEU A 164 11.12 -18.93 5.18
C LEU A 164 9.95 -18.77 6.15
N GLY A 165 8.90 -18.05 5.75
CA GLY A 165 7.74 -17.79 6.61
C GLY A 165 6.54 -17.24 5.87
N ARG A 166 5.37 -17.37 6.50
CA ARG A 166 4.09 -16.84 5.99
C ARG A 166 3.22 -16.41 7.16
N GLU A 167 2.80 -15.16 7.17
CA GLU A 167 2.06 -14.57 8.29
C GLU A 167 1.07 -13.50 7.83
N ILE A 168 0.00 -13.34 8.59
CA ILE A 168 -0.93 -12.21 8.43
C ILE A 168 -0.40 -11.06 9.29
N ARG A 169 -0.04 -9.94 8.66
CA ARG A 169 0.58 -8.78 9.32
C ARG A 169 -0.10 -7.48 8.92
N PRO A 170 -0.01 -6.42 9.74
CA PRO A 170 -0.31 -5.06 9.32
C PRO A 170 0.31 -4.71 7.98
N TYR A 171 -0.51 -4.16 7.06
CA TYR A 171 -0.01 -3.46 5.91
C TYR A 171 0.65 -2.16 6.38
N THR A 172 1.97 -2.23 6.51
CA THR A 172 2.84 -1.08 6.62
C THR A 172 3.42 -0.84 5.24
N GLU A 173 3.10 0.29 4.61
CA GLU A 173 3.94 0.78 3.50
C GLU A 173 5.35 0.94 4.10
N SER A 174 6.31 0.19 3.58
CA SER A 174 7.71 0.39 3.94
C SER A 174 8.10 1.78 3.43
N SER A 175 8.07 2.76 4.31
CA SER A 175 8.55 4.11 4.07
C SER A 175 10.06 4.05 3.81
N ASN A 176 10.42 4.08 2.54
CA ASN A 176 11.76 4.44 2.08
C ASN A 176 11.85 5.96 1.93
#